data_AF-A0A8T4VYY1-F1
#
_entry.id   AF-A0A8T4VYY1-F1
#
_cell.length_a   1.000
_cell.length_b   1.000
_cell.length_c   1.000
_cell.angle_alpha   90.00
_cell.angle_beta   90.00
_cell.angle_gamma   90.00
#
_symmetry.space_group_name_H-M   'P 1'
#
loop_
_entity.id
_entity.type
_entity.pdbx_description
1 polymer ?
#
loop_
_entity_poly.entity_id
_entity_poly.type
_entity_poly.pdbx_seq_one_letter_code
_entity_poly.pdbx_strand_id
1 'polypeptide(L)'
;FQNKIQSLLLNLNTQQNDNDGLREILEKLLDWLINKSDNTLISVLLSKLLNLDRLKNKEIVISVGWNYDINPLKKTEVKIVKPLSIWKYADTSEKMSMPSVTVLISSDPMKVETVVGNQLGFMYRFRGIYGHIPQQFPEQSFTYMIGTAQNAAALELPTMDLFAS
;
A
#
# COMPACT_ATOMS: atom_id res chain seq x y z
N PHE A 1 5.57 10.19 9.47
CA PHE A 1 4.53 9.16 9.26
C PHE A 1 4.94 8.19 8.15
N GLN A 2 5.18 8.68 6.92
CA GLN A 2 5.60 7.87 5.75
C GLN A 2 6.82 6.94 6.00
N ASN A 3 7.95 7.47 6.49
CA ASN A 3 9.16 6.67 6.74
C ASN A 3 8.94 5.54 7.77
N LYS A 4 8.06 5.76 8.76
CA LYS A 4 7.73 4.75 9.78
C LYS A 4 6.87 3.63 9.21
N ILE A 5 5.92 3.94 8.31
CA ILE A 5 5.13 2.94 7.59
C ILE A 5 6.07 2.08 6.75
N GLN A 6 6.90 2.70 5.91
CA GLN A 6 7.79 1.96 5.03
C GLN A 6 8.79 1.08 5.81
N SER A 7 9.40 1.57 6.90
CA SER A 7 10.27 0.75 7.74
C SER A 7 9.54 -0.44 8.38
N LEU A 8 8.27 -0.24 8.78
CA LEU A 8 7.45 -1.30 9.33
C LEU A 8 7.15 -2.35 8.26
N LEU A 9 6.72 -1.93 7.07
CA LEU A 9 6.40 -2.81 5.95
C LEU A 9 7.61 -3.63 5.50
N LEU A 10 8.81 -3.03 5.46
CA LEU A 10 10.06 -3.73 5.13
C LEU A 10 10.40 -4.83 6.16
N ASN A 11 10.11 -4.63 7.44
CA ASN A 11 10.31 -5.63 8.48
C ASN A 11 9.29 -6.79 8.41
N LEU A 12 8.16 -6.63 7.70
CA LEU A 12 7.19 -7.72 7.50
C LEU A 12 7.71 -8.75 6.49
N ASN A 13 8.49 -8.29 5.51
CA ASN A 13 9.02 -9.13 4.46
C ASN A 13 10.00 -10.20 4.99
N THR A 14 10.55 -10.02 6.20
CA THR A 14 11.54 -10.94 6.80
C THR A 14 10.94 -12.02 7.70
N GLN A 15 9.63 -12.02 7.97
CA GLN A 15 8.99 -12.89 8.98
C GLN A 15 7.95 -13.90 8.40
N GLN A 16 8.02 -14.20 7.10
CA GLN A 16 6.95 -14.83 6.32
C GLN A 16 6.65 -16.33 6.61
N ASN A 17 7.21 -16.96 7.65
CA ASN A 17 7.22 -18.43 7.78
C ASN A 17 6.34 -19.05 8.89
N ASP A 18 5.57 -18.29 9.66
CA ASP A 18 4.67 -18.87 10.68
C ASP A 18 3.30 -18.18 10.73
N ASN A 19 2.21 -18.96 10.68
CA ASN A 19 0.83 -18.43 10.61
C ASN A 19 0.43 -17.70 11.89
N ASP A 20 0.91 -18.15 13.06
CA ASP A 20 0.69 -17.47 14.33
C ASP A 20 1.49 -16.15 14.39
N GLY A 21 2.69 -16.14 13.81
CA GLY A 21 3.52 -14.95 13.64
C GLY A 21 2.87 -13.90 12.73
N LEU A 22 2.27 -14.31 11.61
CA LEU A 22 1.55 -13.40 10.70
C LEU A 22 0.36 -12.72 11.38
N ARG A 23 -0.33 -13.42 12.28
CA ARG A 23 -1.46 -12.89 13.04
C ARG A 23 -1.00 -11.86 14.06
N GLU A 24 0.06 -12.17 14.81
CA GLU A 24 0.68 -11.24 15.75
C GLU A 24 1.22 -9.98 15.03
N ILE A 25 1.80 -10.16 13.86
CA ILE A 25 2.30 -9.09 13.00
C ILE A 25 1.15 -8.19 12.52
N LEU A 26 0.06 -8.79 12.05
CA LEU A 26 -1.16 -8.08 11.68
C LEU A 26 -1.69 -7.28 12.87
N GLU A 27 -1.79 -7.89 14.04
CA GLU A 27 -2.26 -7.24 15.25
C GLU A 27 -1.36 -6.07 15.64
N LYS A 28 -0.04 -6.22 15.61
CA LYS A 28 0.93 -5.13 15.85
C LYS A 28 0.81 -4.01 14.83
N LEU A 29 0.57 -4.34 13.56
CA LEU A 29 0.42 -3.37 12.49
C LEU A 29 -0.89 -2.61 12.61
N LEU A 30 -1.98 -3.30 12.93
CA LEU A 30 -3.30 -2.73 13.20
C LEU A 30 -3.26 -1.85 14.46
N ASP A 31 -2.63 -2.33 15.54
CA ASP A 31 -2.42 -1.57 16.77
C ASP A 31 -1.62 -0.29 16.50
N TRP A 32 -0.52 -0.38 15.77
CA TRP A 32 0.26 0.80 15.40
C TRP A 32 -0.55 1.80 14.55
N LEU A 33 -1.30 1.30 13.56
CA LEU A 33 -2.15 2.12 12.71
C LEU A 33 -3.29 2.82 13.45
N ILE A 34 -3.88 2.15 14.43
CA ILE A 34 -5.05 2.63 15.17
C ILE A 34 -4.63 3.46 16.39
N ASN A 35 -3.68 2.98 17.19
CA ASN A 35 -3.37 3.57 18.50
C ASN A 35 -2.18 4.55 18.48
N LYS A 36 -1.30 4.50 17.47
CA LYS A 36 -0.20 5.47 17.29
C LYS A 36 -0.46 6.54 16.23
N SER A 37 -1.63 6.56 15.59
CA SER A 37 -2.00 7.73 14.79
C SER A 37 -2.37 8.88 15.73
N ASP A 38 -1.64 9.98 15.68
CA ASP A 38 -1.93 11.21 16.47
C ASP A 38 -3.31 11.84 16.11
N ASN A 39 -4.08 11.22 15.21
CA ASN A 39 -5.35 11.70 14.69
C ASN A 39 -6.49 10.73 15.00
N THR A 40 -7.36 11.14 15.92
CA THR A 40 -8.52 10.37 16.40
C THR A 40 -9.51 9.99 15.29
N LEU A 41 -9.59 10.76 14.20
CA LEU A 41 -10.49 10.43 13.09
C LEU A 41 -9.95 9.30 12.23
N ILE A 42 -8.63 9.28 12.01
CA ILE A 42 -7.97 8.22 11.24
C ILE A 42 -8.04 6.90 12.00
N SER A 43 -7.77 6.90 13.31
CA SER A 43 -7.86 5.70 14.14
C SER A 43 -9.28 5.12 14.18
N VAL A 44 -10.31 5.95 14.31
CA VAL A 44 -11.72 5.52 14.28
C VAL A 44 -12.11 4.98 12.90
N LEU A 45 -11.61 5.58 11.81
CA LEU A 45 -11.89 5.10 10.46
C LEU A 45 -11.21 3.76 10.19
N LEU A 46 -9.93 3.63 10.57
CA LEU A 46 -9.14 2.41 10.39
C LEU A 46 -9.66 1.26 11.23
N SER A 47 -10.03 1.48 12.50
CA SER A 47 -10.61 0.44 13.35
C SER A 47 -11.95 -0.10 12.81
N LYS A 48 -12.79 0.76 12.20
CA LYS A 48 -14.02 0.32 11.53
C LYS A 48 -13.78 -0.45 10.24
N LEU A 49 -12.72 -0.10 9.50
CA LEU A 49 -12.36 -0.72 8.22
C LEU A 49 -11.63 -2.05 8.39
N LEU A 50 -10.79 -2.16 9.43
CA LEU A 50 -9.87 -3.28 9.66
C LEU A 50 -10.36 -4.24 10.76
N ASN A 51 -11.65 -4.21 11.05
CA ASN A 51 -12.26 -5.20 11.94
C ASN A 51 -12.15 -6.60 11.33
N LEU A 52 -11.39 -7.49 11.99
CA LEU A 52 -11.07 -8.86 11.58
C LEU A 52 -12.30 -9.68 11.17
N ASP A 53 -13.42 -9.53 11.86
CA ASP A 53 -14.66 -10.26 11.53
C ASP A 53 -15.23 -9.88 10.15
N ARG A 54 -14.90 -8.69 9.66
CA ARG A 54 -15.33 -8.16 8.35
C ARG A 54 -14.29 -8.34 7.25
N LEU A 55 -13.12 -8.88 7.59
CA LEU A 55 -12.02 -9.14 6.66
C LEU A 55 -12.14 -10.48 5.93
N LYS A 56 -13.07 -11.35 6.32
CA LYS A 56 -13.31 -12.61 5.61
C LYS A 56 -13.54 -12.36 4.11
N ASN A 57 -12.75 -13.03 3.27
CA ASN A 57 -12.74 -12.90 1.80
C ASN A 57 -12.37 -11.49 1.31
N LYS A 58 -11.55 -10.77 2.06
CA LYS A 58 -10.98 -9.48 1.66
C LYS A 58 -9.48 -9.47 1.89
N GLU A 59 -8.85 -8.53 1.23
CA GLU A 59 -7.43 -8.29 1.34
C GLU A 59 -7.21 -6.91 1.94
N ILE A 60 -6.37 -6.86 2.97
CA ILE A 60 -5.87 -5.59 3.47
C ILE A 60 -4.82 -5.11 2.48
N VAL A 61 -4.98 -3.86 2.02
CA VAL A 61 -4.05 -3.21 1.10
C VAL A 61 -3.41 -2.05 1.83
N ILE A 62 -2.08 -2.09 1.93
CA ILE A 62 -1.26 -0.97 2.43
C ILE A 62 -0.21 -0.69 1.38
N SER A 63 -0.31 0.46 0.73
CA SER A 63 0.53 0.80 -0.42
C SER A 63 1.00 2.24 -0.30
N VAL A 64 2.28 2.48 -0.53
CA VAL A 64 2.89 3.82 -0.56
C VAL A 64 3.94 3.82 -1.65
N GLY A 65 3.82 4.72 -2.62
CA GLY A 65 4.78 4.75 -3.70
C GLY A 65 4.71 5.98 -4.60
N TRP A 66 5.69 6.04 -5.47
CA TRP A 66 5.94 7.12 -6.41
C TRP A 66 5.73 6.66 -7.83
N ASN A 67 5.17 7.51 -8.68
CA ASN A 67 4.95 7.16 -10.07
C ASN A 67 5.05 8.36 -11.00
N TYR A 68 5.45 8.09 -12.24
CA TYR A 68 5.37 9.08 -13.31
C TYR A 68 3.96 9.07 -13.87
N ASP A 69 3.18 10.11 -13.57
CA ASP A 69 1.86 10.27 -14.18
C ASP A 69 2.00 10.93 -15.55
N ILE A 70 1.75 10.12 -16.58
CA ILE A 70 1.70 10.58 -17.98
C ILE A 70 0.41 11.34 -18.30
N ASN A 71 -0.55 11.38 -17.38
CA ASN A 71 -1.81 12.11 -17.56
C ASN A 71 -1.77 13.45 -16.81
N PRO A 72 -1.53 14.59 -17.49
CA PRO A 72 -1.44 15.90 -16.85
C PRO A 72 -2.79 16.43 -16.34
N LEU A 73 -3.92 15.81 -16.71
CA LEU A 73 -5.25 16.22 -16.27
C LEU A 73 -5.68 15.55 -14.95
N LYS A 74 -4.87 14.62 -14.44
CA LYS A 74 -5.14 13.95 -13.18
C LYS A 74 -5.01 14.96 -12.04
N LYS A 75 -6.02 15.02 -11.19
CA LYS A 75 -6.09 15.97 -10.07
C LYS A 75 -5.83 15.26 -8.75
N THR A 76 -5.47 16.03 -7.72
CA THR A 76 -5.39 15.55 -6.35
C THR A 76 -6.69 14.85 -5.99
N GLU A 77 -6.58 13.62 -5.51
CA GLU A 77 -7.73 12.77 -5.25
C GLU A 77 -7.60 12.14 -3.88
N VAL A 78 -8.59 12.38 -3.02
CA VAL A 78 -8.78 11.66 -1.77
C VAL A 78 -10.12 10.96 -1.85
N LYS A 79 -10.12 9.63 -1.76
CA LYS A 79 -11.35 8.81 -1.83
C LYS A 79 -11.39 7.77 -0.74
N ILE A 80 -12.61 7.50 -0.26
CA ILE A 80 -12.90 6.44 0.70
C ILE A 80 -13.26 5.13 -0.02
N VAL A 81 -13.83 5.22 -1.22
CA VAL A 81 -14.26 4.07 -2.02
C VAL A 81 -13.73 4.20 -3.44
N LYS A 82 -13.13 3.13 -3.95
CA LYS A 82 -12.64 3.01 -5.33
C LYS A 82 -13.13 1.68 -5.90
N PRO A 83 -14.05 1.68 -6.90
CA PRO A 83 -14.51 0.45 -7.53
C PRO A 83 -13.40 -0.33 -8.21
N LEU A 84 -12.47 0.38 -8.86
CA LEU A 84 -11.28 -0.16 -9.49
C LEU A 84 -10.17 0.89 -9.40
N SER A 85 -8.97 0.45 -9.06
CA SER A 85 -7.76 1.25 -9.17
C SER A 85 -6.64 0.39 -9.74
N ILE A 86 -5.85 0.97 -10.63
CA ILE A 86 -4.60 0.41 -11.11
C ILE A 86 -3.51 1.41 -10.74
N TRP A 87 -2.39 0.92 -10.26
CA TRP A 87 -1.21 1.75 -9.99
C TRP A 87 0.02 1.09 -10.57
N LYS A 88 0.98 1.94 -10.96
CA LYS A 88 2.33 1.56 -11.32
C LYS A 88 3.24 2.42 -10.46
N TYR A 89 4.24 1.85 -9.81
CA TYR A 89 5.26 2.61 -9.09
C TYR A 89 6.62 2.48 -9.74
N ALA A 90 7.45 3.49 -9.55
CA ALA A 90 8.87 3.49 -9.88
C ALA A 90 9.70 2.97 -8.70
N ASP A 91 10.87 2.45 -9.03
CA ASP A 91 11.82 1.87 -8.08
C ASP A 91 12.36 2.90 -7.10
N THR A 92 12.87 4.00 -7.66
CA THR A 92 13.43 5.12 -6.89
C THR A 92 12.55 6.35 -7.05
N SER A 93 12.58 7.21 -6.04
CA SER A 93 12.08 8.56 -6.18
C SER A 93 13.20 9.58 -6.11
N GLU A 94 13.14 10.62 -6.95
CA GLU A 94 14.12 11.72 -6.92
C GLU A 94 14.03 12.53 -5.62
N LYS A 95 12.86 12.51 -4.97
CA LYS A 95 12.55 13.31 -3.77
C LYS A 95 12.76 12.56 -2.45
N MET A 96 12.81 11.24 -2.48
CA MET A 96 13.02 10.35 -1.32
C MET A 96 13.73 9.05 -1.73
N SER A 97 14.78 8.70 -1.00
CA SER A 97 15.63 7.52 -1.22
C SER A 97 14.97 6.18 -0.87
N MET A 98 13.72 6.18 -0.40
CA MET A 98 13.03 4.95 0.01
C MET A 98 12.21 4.40 -1.17
N PRO A 99 12.30 3.09 -1.46
CA PRO A 99 11.57 2.49 -2.56
C PRO A 99 10.07 2.50 -2.28
N SER A 100 9.29 2.42 -3.36
CA SER A 100 7.85 2.20 -3.26
C SER A 100 7.57 0.85 -2.61
N VAL A 101 6.54 0.73 -1.78
CA VAL A 101 6.20 -0.51 -1.07
C VAL A 101 4.70 -0.77 -1.14
N THR A 102 4.32 -2.03 -1.35
CA THR A 102 2.95 -2.51 -1.21
C THR A 102 2.93 -3.79 -0.40
N VAL A 103 2.05 -3.83 0.59
CA VAL A 103 1.76 -5.01 1.39
C VAL A 103 0.30 -5.36 1.18
N LEU A 104 0.07 -6.60 0.74
CA LEU A 104 -1.23 -7.22 0.59
C LEU A 104 -1.35 -8.31 1.65
N ILE A 105 -2.47 -8.31 2.38
CA ILE A 105 -2.72 -9.31 3.41
C ILE A 105 -4.07 -9.96 3.16
N SER A 106 -4.05 -11.19 2.68
CA SER A 106 -5.22 -12.02 2.47
C SER A 106 -5.57 -12.74 3.77
N SER A 107 -6.85 -12.81 4.13
CA SER A 107 -7.29 -13.42 5.39
C SER A 107 -7.56 -14.94 5.30
N ASP A 108 -7.74 -15.49 4.09
CA ASP A 108 -8.19 -16.88 3.88
C ASP A 108 -7.77 -17.42 2.48
N PRO A 109 -6.74 -18.28 2.37
CA PRO A 109 -5.78 -18.61 3.43
C PRO A 109 -4.99 -17.35 3.84
N MET A 110 -4.53 -17.30 5.09
CA MET A 110 -3.76 -16.15 5.55
C MET A 110 -2.44 -16.05 4.79
N LYS A 111 -2.25 -14.95 4.05
CA LYS A 111 -1.06 -14.73 3.21
C LYS A 111 -0.67 -13.27 3.29
N VAL A 112 0.62 -13.02 3.46
CA VAL A 112 1.18 -11.66 3.35
C VAL A 112 2.10 -11.64 2.15
N GLU A 113 1.83 -10.74 1.21
CA GLU A 113 2.67 -10.45 0.07
C GLU A 113 3.23 -9.04 0.20
N THR A 114 4.54 -8.90 0.11
CA THR A 114 5.21 -7.60 0.09
C THR A 114 5.90 -7.43 -1.25
N VAL A 115 5.61 -6.32 -1.93
CA VAL A 115 6.21 -5.92 -3.20
C VAL A 115 6.93 -4.59 -2.98
N VAL A 116 8.15 -4.47 -3.49
CA VAL A 116 9.02 -3.30 -3.30
C VAL A 116 9.54 -2.84 -4.66
N GLY A 117 9.75 -1.53 -4.82
CA GLY A 117 10.42 -0.95 -5.96
C GLY A 117 9.51 -0.72 -7.17
N ASN A 118 9.98 -1.07 -8.36
CA ASN A 118 9.22 -0.96 -9.60
C ASN A 118 8.12 -2.01 -9.60
N GLN A 119 6.86 -1.58 -9.58
CA GLN A 119 5.74 -2.52 -9.44
C GLN A 119 4.51 -2.07 -10.18
N LEU A 120 3.68 -3.04 -10.54
CA LEU A 120 2.35 -2.84 -11.08
C LEU A 120 1.35 -3.54 -10.17
N GLY A 121 0.23 -2.88 -9.88
CA GLY A 121 -0.83 -3.51 -9.11
C GLY A 121 -2.21 -2.99 -9.45
N PHE A 122 -3.19 -3.74 -8.99
CA PHE A 122 -4.59 -3.36 -9.11
C PHE A 122 -5.36 -3.75 -7.84
N MET A 123 -6.50 -3.09 -7.64
CA MET A 123 -7.45 -3.44 -6.59
C MET A 123 -8.88 -3.21 -7.06
N TYR A 124 -9.76 -4.11 -6.64
CA TYR A 124 -11.18 -4.10 -6.94
C TYR A 124 -12.01 -3.93 -5.66
N ARG A 125 -13.02 -3.05 -5.73
CA ARG A 125 -13.92 -2.70 -4.61
C ARG A 125 -13.19 -2.28 -3.34
N PHE A 126 -12.21 -1.40 -3.49
CA PHE A 126 -11.45 -0.86 -2.37
C PHE A 126 -12.31 0.05 -1.50
N ARG A 127 -12.15 -0.10 -0.19
CA ARG A 127 -12.72 0.73 0.88
C ARG A 127 -11.62 1.04 1.88
N GLY A 128 -11.28 2.31 2.00
CA GLY A 128 -10.13 2.74 2.78
C GLY A 128 -9.72 4.17 2.47
N ILE A 129 -8.61 4.62 3.02
CA ILE A 129 -8.05 5.91 2.67
C ILE A 129 -7.20 5.72 1.41
N TYR A 130 -7.67 6.28 0.30
CA TYR A 130 -6.89 6.43 -0.92
C TYR A 130 -6.52 7.91 -1.07
N GLY A 131 -5.24 8.20 -1.24
CA GLY A 131 -4.76 9.54 -1.55
C GLY A 131 -3.78 9.52 -2.72
N HIS A 132 -3.98 10.48 -3.62
CA HIS A 132 -3.15 10.66 -4.80
C HIS A 132 -2.82 12.14 -4.95
N ILE A 133 -1.54 12.46 -5.00
CA ILE A 133 -0.99 13.80 -5.16
C ILE A 133 -0.28 13.82 -6.51
N PRO A 134 -0.93 14.31 -7.58
CA PRO A 134 -0.33 14.40 -8.89
C PRO A 134 0.76 15.47 -8.91
N GLN A 135 1.79 15.24 -9.71
CA GLN A 135 2.81 16.19 -10.11
C GLN A 135 2.87 16.22 -11.63
N GLN A 136 3.31 17.34 -12.20
CA GLN A 136 3.46 17.44 -13.66
C GLN A 136 4.69 16.67 -14.11
N PHE A 137 4.55 15.82 -15.13
CA PHE A 137 5.67 15.16 -15.77
C PHE A 137 6.75 16.19 -16.15
N PRO A 138 8.05 15.94 -15.86
CA PRO A 138 8.67 14.67 -15.45
C PRO A 138 8.65 14.38 -13.94
N GLU A 139 8.07 15.25 -13.10
CA GLU A 139 8.05 15.01 -11.66
C GLU A 139 7.19 13.79 -11.27
N GLN A 140 7.60 13.11 -10.21
CA GLN A 140 6.88 11.95 -9.70
C GLN A 140 5.71 12.35 -8.82
N SER A 141 4.56 11.77 -9.14
CA SER A 141 3.35 11.81 -8.35
C SER A 141 3.45 10.83 -7.18
N PHE A 142 2.71 11.10 -6.12
CA PHE A 142 2.70 10.28 -4.91
C PHE A 142 1.33 9.65 -4.72
N THR A 143 1.31 8.36 -4.38
CA THR A 143 0.08 7.64 -4.06
C THR A 143 0.24 6.86 -2.77
N TYR A 144 -0.79 6.90 -1.93
CA TYR A 144 -0.89 6.07 -0.75
C TYR A 144 -2.29 5.47 -0.62
N MET A 145 -2.34 4.24 -0.11
CA MET A 145 -3.56 3.47 0.05
C MET A 145 -3.48 2.70 1.37
N ILE A 146 -4.55 2.75 2.15
CA ILE A 146 -4.71 1.92 3.34
C ILE A 146 -6.17 1.53 3.49
N GLY A 147 -6.45 0.24 3.51
CA GLY A 147 -7.81 -0.25 3.72
C GLY A 147 -8.00 -1.68 3.26
N THR A 148 -9.19 -1.98 2.76
CA THR A 148 -9.59 -3.32 2.34
C THR A 148 -10.03 -3.33 0.88
N ALA A 149 -9.69 -4.35 0.14
CA ALA A 149 -10.18 -4.62 -1.20
C ALA A 149 -10.86 -5.99 -1.25
N GLN A 150 -11.75 -6.19 -2.21
CA GLN A 150 -12.30 -7.53 -2.44
C GLN A 150 -11.28 -8.43 -3.14
N ASN A 151 -10.50 -7.86 -4.06
CA ASN A 151 -9.33 -8.49 -4.65
C ASN A 151 -8.28 -7.41 -4.89
N ALA A 152 -7.02 -7.73 -4.71
CA ALA A 152 -5.86 -6.93 -4.99
C ALA A 152 -4.72 -7.85 -5.42
N ALA A 153 -3.90 -7.36 -6.33
CA ALA A 153 -2.64 -8.02 -6.67
C ALA A 153 -1.60 -6.96 -6.98
N ALA A 154 -0.35 -7.30 -6.69
CA ALA A 154 0.80 -6.51 -7.05
C ALA A 154 1.90 -7.46 -7.55
N LEU A 155 2.65 -7.01 -8.54
CA LEU A 155 3.81 -7.72 -9.05
C LEU A 155 4.96 -6.75 -9.20
N GLU A 156 6.15 -7.23 -8.86
CA GLU A 156 7.39 -6.53 -9.16
C GLU A 156 7.65 -6.59 -10.67
N LEU A 157 8.00 -5.44 -11.23
CA LEU A 157 8.37 -5.31 -12.62
C LEU A 157 9.89 -5.38 -12.74
N PRO A 158 10.44 -6.15 -13.70
CA PRO A 158 11.87 -6.18 -13.92
C PRO A 158 12.38 -4.77 -14.23
N THR A 159 13.42 -4.35 -13.52
CA THR A 159 14.16 -3.14 -13.85
C THR A 159 14.89 -3.41 -15.16
N MET A 160 14.41 -2.82 -16.26
CA MET A 160 15.14 -2.91 -17.52
C MET A 160 16.34 -1.98 -17.43
N ASP A 161 17.52 -2.54 -17.17
CA ASP A 161 18.80 -1.85 -17.33
C ASP A 161 19.03 -1.56 -18.82
N LEU A 162 18.38 -0.50 -19.32
CA LEU A 162 18.48 -0.05 -20.70
C LEU A 162 19.86 0.55 -21.05
N PHE A 163 20.82 0.53 -20.11
CA PHE A 163 22.16 1.10 -20.27
C PHE A 163 23.30 0.15 -19.87
N ALA A 164 23.05 -1.15 -19.76
CA ALA A 164 24.12 -2.14 -19.68
C ALA A 164 24.66 -2.43 -21.10
N SER A 165 25.48 -1.51 -21.63
CA SER A 165 26.29 -1.70 -22.84
C SER A 165 27.68 -1.09 -22.65
#